data_AF-A0A3A6PD86-F1
#
_entry.id   AF-A0A3A6PD86-F1
#
_cell.length_a   1.000
_cell.length_b   1.000
_cell.length_c   1.000
_cell.angle_alpha   90.00
_cell.angle_beta   90.00
_cell.angle_gamma   90.00
#
_symmetry.space_group_name_H-M   'P 1'
#
loop_
_entity.id
_entity.type
_entity.pdbx_description
1 polymer ?
#
loop_
_entity_poly.entity_id
_entity_poly.type
_entity_poly.pdbx_seq_one_letter_code
_entity_poly.pdbx_strand_id
1 'polypeptide(L)'
;MSKSLVEMAADIVKAQCTSTSMSAEDITSSLQNTFSVLQSLQANEVSAEAITLGEEPKEEHAVAVAPDKSILKNKIICLECGQSFKLLSPKHLASHGLNGKEYRKKYGFPLRQPLCAKSLSERRKKAGKERGVPANLLKAIEERKLKGSAKGKAAKKAK
;
A
#
# COMPACT_ATOMS: atom_id res chain seq x y z
N MET A 1 -15.80 -17.92 -29.83
CA MET A 1 -16.26 -18.19 -28.46
C MET A 1 -15.04 -18.23 -27.56
N SER A 2 -14.99 -17.42 -26.50
CA SER A 2 -13.95 -17.54 -25.48
C SER A 2 -14.10 -18.88 -24.76
N LYS A 3 -13.03 -19.65 -24.67
CA LYS A 3 -13.02 -20.92 -23.93
C LYS A 3 -13.24 -20.66 -22.44
N SER A 4 -14.00 -21.54 -21.77
CA SER A 4 -14.13 -21.47 -20.31
C SER A 4 -12.85 -21.94 -19.61
N LEU A 5 -12.64 -21.55 -18.34
CA LEU A 5 -11.51 -22.04 -17.55
C LEU A 5 -11.46 -23.57 -17.46
N VAL A 6 -12.64 -24.20 -17.37
CA VAL A 6 -12.77 -25.65 -17.30
C VAL A 6 -12.31 -26.29 -18.60
N GLU A 7 -12.70 -25.72 -19.75
CA GLU A 7 -12.27 -26.17 -21.07
C GLU A 7 -10.75 -26.02 -21.26
N MET A 8 -10.17 -24.91 -20.81
CA MET A 8 -8.71 -24.70 -20.86
C MET A 8 -7.96 -25.68 -19.95
N ALA A 9 -8.43 -25.91 -18.73
CA ALA A 9 -7.82 -26.90 -17.82
C ALA A 9 -7.88 -28.31 -18.43
N ALA A 10 -9.02 -28.70 -19.01
CA ALA A 10 -9.19 -29.99 -19.67
C ALA A 10 -8.26 -30.17 -20.88
N ASP A 11 -8.09 -29.14 -21.72
CA ASP A 11 -7.17 -29.16 -22.86
C ASP A 11 -5.70 -29.34 -22.42
N ILE A 12 -5.29 -28.67 -21.34
CA ILE A 12 -3.93 -28.76 -20.79
C ILE A 12 -3.66 -30.16 -20.23
N VAL A 13 -4.57 -30.68 -19.41
CA VAL A 13 -4.42 -32.03 -18.84
C VAL A 13 -4.45 -33.08 -19.94
N LYS A 14 -5.32 -32.94 -20.95
CA LYS A 14 -5.34 -33.83 -22.11
C LYS A 14 -4.00 -33.85 -22.83
N ALA A 15 -3.37 -32.70 -23.06
CA ALA A 15 -2.03 -32.65 -23.64
C ALA A 15 -0.98 -33.33 -22.75
N GLN A 16 -1.09 -33.18 -21.43
CA GLN A 16 -0.18 -33.80 -20.47
C GLN A 16 -0.33 -35.33 -20.40
N CYS A 17 -1.55 -35.84 -20.55
CA CYS A 17 -1.81 -37.28 -20.66
C CYS A 17 -1.27 -37.89 -21.98
N THR A 18 -1.06 -37.10 -23.03
CA THR A 18 -0.42 -37.61 -24.26
C THR A 18 1.09 -37.73 -24.13
N SER A 19 1.73 -36.98 -23.24
CA SER A 19 3.18 -37.01 -23.02
C SER A 19 3.60 -37.95 -21.89
N THR A 20 2.71 -38.20 -20.91
CA THR A 20 3.01 -38.99 -19.71
C THR A 20 1.85 -39.93 -19.38
N SER A 21 2.14 -41.20 -19.10
CA SER A 21 1.15 -42.14 -18.56
C SER A 21 0.90 -41.82 -17.09
N MET A 22 -0.33 -41.44 -16.75
CA MET A 22 -0.75 -41.03 -15.41
C MET A 22 -1.87 -41.94 -14.90
N SER A 23 -1.97 -42.14 -13.59
CA SER A 23 -3.11 -42.86 -13.00
C SER A 23 -4.38 -42.00 -13.02
N ALA A 24 -5.55 -42.61 -12.83
CA ALA A 24 -6.81 -41.87 -12.77
C ALA A 24 -6.82 -40.83 -11.64
N GLU A 25 -6.19 -41.13 -10.51
CA GLU A 25 -6.07 -40.22 -9.37
C GLU A 25 -5.18 -39.01 -9.71
N ASP A 26 -4.07 -39.23 -10.41
CA ASP A 26 -3.16 -38.17 -10.83
C ASP A 26 -3.82 -37.23 -11.87
N ILE A 27 -4.68 -37.77 -12.74
CA ILE A 27 -5.43 -36.96 -13.71
C ILE A 27 -6.40 -36.03 -12.98
N THR A 28 -7.12 -36.53 -11.99
CA THR A 28 -8.08 -35.72 -11.22
C THR A 28 -7.40 -34.63 -10.41
N SER A 29 -6.28 -34.94 -9.75
CA SER A 29 -5.50 -33.95 -8.98
C SER A 29 -4.86 -32.91 -9.90
N SER A 30 -4.32 -33.31 -11.05
CA SER A 30 -3.77 -32.38 -12.05
C SER A 30 -4.83 -31.42 -12.60
N LEU A 31 -6.05 -31.91 -12.85
CA LEU A 31 -7.16 -31.07 -13.31
C LEU A 31 -7.56 -30.05 -12.24
N GLN A 32 -7.69 -30.46 -10.98
CA GLN A 32 -7.99 -29.54 -9.88
C GLN A 32 -6.88 -28.48 -9.69
N ASN A 33 -5.62 -28.90 -9.74
CA ASN A 33 -4.48 -28.01 -9.59
C ASN A 33 -4.38 -27.00 -10.74
N THR A 34 -4.48 -27.47 -11.98
CA THR A 34 -4.44 -26.60 -13.16
C THR A 34 -5.62 -25.63 -13.18
N PHE A 35 -6.82 -26.08 -12.84
CA PHE A 35 -7.98 -25.21 -12.72
C PHE A 35 -7.80 -24.15 -11.62
N SER A 36 -7.27 -24.53 -10.45
CA SER A 36 -6.97 -23.58 -9.36
C SER A 36 -5.93 -22.54 -9.79
N VAL A 37 -4.87 -22.97 -10.49
CA VAL A 37 -3.84 -22.07 -11.03
C VAL A 37 -4.47 -21.13 -12.05
N LEU A 38 -5.24 -21.62 -13.02
CA LEU A 38 -5.89 -20.77 -14.02
C LEU A 38 -6.91 -19.80 -13.40
N GLN A 39 -7.65 -20.22 -12.37
CA GLN A 39 -8.54 -19.35 -11.62
C GLN A 39 -7.77 -18.26 -10.88
N SER A 40 -6.62 -18.60 -10.29
CA SER A 40 -5.72 -17.62 -9.65
C SER A 40 -5.17 -16.62 -10.66
N LEU A 41 -4.80 -17.09 -11.86
CA LEU A 41 -4.29 -16.24 -12.94
C LEU A 41 -5.39 -15.35 -13.50
N GLN A 42 -6.60 -15.86 -13.72
CA GLN A 42 -7.73 -15.03 -14.15
C GLN A 42 -8.10 -13.98 -13.10
N ALA A 43 -8.07 -14.34 -11.81
CA ALA A 43 -8.25 -13.36 -10.74
C ALA A 43 -7.15 -12.29 -10.76
N ASN A 44 -5.91 -12.68 -11.06
CA ASN A 44 -4.79 -11.77 -11.23
C ASN A 44 -4.88 -10.91 -12.50
N GLU A 45 -5.46 -11.42 -13.59
CA GLU A 45 -5.67 -10.69 -14.84
C GLU A 45 -6.84 -9.70 -14.75
N VAL A 46 -7.94 -10.10 -14.11
CA VAL A 46 -9.06 -9.17 -13.77
C VAL A 46 -8.59 -8.11 -12.79
N SER A 47 -7.62 -8.44 -11.93
CA SER A 47 -6.89 -7.48 -11.10
C SER A 47 -5.92 -6.64 -11.95
N ALA A 48 -5.36 -7.11 -13.06
CA ALA A 48 -4.44 -6.32 -13.89
C ALA A 48 -5.13 -5.17 -14.66
N GLU A 49 -6.41 -5.30 -15.00
CA GLU A 49 -7.17 -4.21 -15.67
C GLU A 49 -7.73 -3.16 -14.69
N ALA A 50 -7.83 -3.47 -13.39
CA ALA A 50 -8.29 -2.51 -12.37
C ALA A 50 -7.23 -2.13 -11.33
N ILE A 51 -6.12 -2.86 -11.24
CA ILE A 51 -5.19 -2.85 -10.10
C ILE A 51 -3.77 -3.04 -10.62
N THR A 52 -3.17 -1.93 -11.03
CA THR A 52 -1.73 -1.77 -10.83
C THR A 52 -1.43 -1.84 -9.32
N LEU A 53 -1.02 -3.04 -8.92
CA LEU A 53 -0.31 -3.41 -7.70
C LEU A 53 -1.19 -3.74 -6.48
N GLY A 54 -1.62 -5.00 -6.42
CA GLY A 54 -0.94 -5.98 -5.59
C GLY A 54 -1.55 -6.27 -4.23
N GLU A 55 -2.31 -7.35 -4.14
CA GLU A 55 -2.51 -8.12 -2.92
C GLU A 55 -2.44 -9.62 -3.26
N GLU A 56 -1.35 -10.26 -2.85
CA GLU A 56 -1.40 -11.68 -2.50
C GLU A 56 -2.17 -11.81 -1.17
N PRO A 57 -2.99 -12.85 -1.00
CA PRO A 57 -3.59 -13.20 0.28
C PRO A 57 -2.66 -14.12 1.08
N LYS A 58 -2.84 -14.12 2.41
CA LYS A 58 -2.12 -14.88 3.47
C LYS A 58 -0.72 -14.32 3.77
N GLU A 59 -0.37 -14.05 5.02
CA GLU A 59 -0.60 -14.91 6.18
C GLU A 59 -1.18 -14.14 7.38
N GLU A 60 -2.09 -14.81 8.08
CA GLU A 60 -2.45 -14.52 9.47
C GLU A 60 -1.25 -14.81 10.38
N HIS A 61 -0.22 -13.98 10.28
CA HIS A 61 0.71 -13.86 11.37
C HIS A 61 0.71 -12.40 11.75
N ALA A 62 0.26 -12.15 12.97
CA ALA A 62 0.63 -10.98 13.75
C ALA A 62 2.16 -11.01 13.95
N VAL A 63 2.92 -10.94 12.86
CA VAL A 63 4.33 -10.65 12.93
C VAL A 63 4.36 -9.23 13.42
N ALA A 64 4.89 -9.06 14.62
CA ALA A 64 5.27 -7.79 15.18
C ALA A 64 6.32 -7.16 14.25
N VAL A 65 5.88 -6.65 13.10
CA VAL A 65 6.71 -5.89 12.19
C VAL A 65 7.09 -4.65 12.98
N ALA A 66 8.39 -4.53 13.29
CA ALA A 66 8.90 -3.35 13.96
C ALA A 66 8.37 -2.10 13.26
N PRO A 67 7.95 -1.06 13.99
CA PRO A 67 7.31 0.13 13.41
C PRO A 67 8.12 0.73 12.26
N ASP A 68 9.46 0.66 12.33
CA ASP A 68 10.38 1.12 11.30
C ASP A 68 10.28 0.35 9.97
N LYS A 69 9.90 -0.92 10.01
CA LYS A 69 9.76 -1.81 8.84
C LYS A 69 8.38 -1.74 8.19
N SER A 70 7.40 -1.10 8.83
CA SER A 70 6.04 -0.95 8.29
C SER A 70 5.96 -0.05 7.06
N ILE A 71 6.87 0.94 6.93
CA ILE A 71 6.89 1.91 5.83
C ILE A 71 7.90 1.47 4.76
N LEU A 72 7.38 0.79 3.73
CA LEU A 72 8.18 0.34 2.59
C LEU A 72 8.22 1.40 1.47
N LYS A 73 9.02 1.13 0.43
CA LYS A 73 9.19 2.05 -0.72
C LYS A 73 7.87 2.28 -1.45
N ASN A 74 7.11 1.21 -1.74
CA ASN A 74 5.89 1.25 -2.57
C ASN A 74 4.59 1.00 -1.80
N LYS A 75 4.67 0.46 -0.59
CA LYS A 75 3.51 0.12 0.26
C LYS A 75 3.80 0.43 1.74
N ILE A 76 2.75 0.52 2.54
CA ILE A 76 2.78 0.63 3.99
C ILE A 76 1.91 -0.49 4.56
N ILE A 77 2.42 -1.20 5.56
CA ILE A 77 1.71 -2.29 6.22
C ILE A 77 1.03 -1.72 7.47
N CYS A 78 -0.27 -1.99 7.64
CA CYS A 78 -0.98 -1.63 8.86
C CYS A 78 -0.54 -2.58 9.99
N LEU A 79 -0.17 -2.02 11.13
CA LEU A 79 0.32 -2.80 12.27
C LEU A 79 -0.81 -3.39 13.12
N GLU A 80 -2.07 -3.01 12.87
CA GLU A 80 -3.24 -3.55 13.56
C GLU A 80 -3.80 -4.77 12.80
N CYS A 81 -3.85 -4.72 11.47
CA CYS A 81 -4.48 -5.75 10.65
C CYS A 81 -3.56 -6.45 9.64
N GLY A 82 -2.30 -6.05 9.53
CA GLY A 82 -1.34 -6.64 8.58
C GLY A 82 -1.59 -6.32 7.10
N GLN A 83 -2.69 -5.63 6.76
CA GLN A 83 -3.04 -5.29 5.39
C GLN A 83 -2.08 -4.25 4.80
N SER A 84 -1.84 -4.37 3.50
CA SER A 84 -0.88 -3.53 2.78
C SER A 84 -1.59 -2.46 1.96
N PHE A 85 -1.18 -1.20 2.14
CA PHE A 85 -1.79 -0.04 1.50
C PHE A 85 -0.74 0.86 0.85
N LYS A 86 -1.14 1.78 -0.04
CA LYS A 86 -0.27 2.87 -0.50
C LYS A 86 -0.22 4.02 0.52
N LEU A 87 -1.30 4.22 1.27
CA LEU A 87 -1.50 5.24 2.30
C LEU A 87 -2.47 4.69 3.35
N LEU A 88 -2.11 4.79 4.64
CA LEU A 88 -3.08 4.55 5.72
C LEU A 88 -4.09 5.69 5.73
N SER A 89 -5.30 5.39 5.24
CA SER A 89 -6.37 6.37 5.17
C SER A 89 -6.99 6.61 6.55
N PRO A 90 -7.53 7.81 6.82
CA PRO A 90 -8.28 8.07 8.05
C PRO A 90 -9.47 7.11 8.21
N LYS A 91 -10.09 6.67 7.11
CA LYS A 91 -11.19 5.69 7.13
C LYS A 91 -10.75 4.33 7.66
N HIS A 92 -9.58 3.85 7.22
CA HIS A 92 -9.03 2.58 7.71
C HIS A 92 -8.57 2.68 9.17
N LEU A 93 -8.01 3.81 9.58
CA LEU A 93 -7.68 4.01 11.00
C LEU A 93 -8.95 4.06 11.86
N ALA A 94 -10.02 4.69 11.35
CA ALA A 94 -11.31 4.75 12.04
C ALA A 94 -11.98 3.38 12.18
N SER A 95 -11.79 2.45 11.24
CA SER A 95 -12.30 1.07 11.41
C SER A 95 -11.61 0.33 12.58
N HIS A 96 -10.41 0.76 12.96
CA HIS A 96 -9.70 0.26 14.15
C HIS A 96 -9.97 1.11 15.40
N GLY A 97 -10.89 2.09 15.33
CA GLY A 97 -11.16 3.01 16.42
C GLY A 97 -10.01 3.96 16.76
N LEU A 98 -9.05 4.14 15.84
CA LEU A 98 -7.85 4.95 16.06
C LEU A 98 -7.84 6.18 15.15
N ASN A 99 -7.27 7.26 15.66
CA ASN A 99 -6.92 8.41 14.84
C ASN A 99 -5.44 8.38 14.43
N GLY A 100 -5.07 9.06 13.35
CA GLY A 100 -3.68 9.09 12.87
C GLY A 100 -2.67 9.69 13.87
N LYS A 101 -3.12 10.39 14.91
CA LYS A 101 -2.27 10.81 16.04
C LYS A 101 -2.08 9.70 17.06
N GLU A 102 -3.15 8.99 17.40
CA GLU A 102 -3.15 7.87 18.35
C GLU A 102 -2.37 6.70 17.80
N TYR A 103 -2.57 6.36 16.53
CA TYR A 103 -1.80 5.34 15.83
C TYR A 103 -0.29 5.63 15.89
N ARG A 104 0.11 6.90 15.67
CA ARG A 104 1.52 7.30 15.79
C ARG A 104 2.06 7.15 17.21
N LYS A 105 1.29 7.54 18.23
CA LYS A 105 1.68 7.40 19.64
C LYS A 105 1.80 5.93 20.04
N LYS A 106 0.84 5.10 19.64
CA LYS A 106 0.78 3.66 19.96
C LYS A 106 2.01 2.91 19.44
N TYR A 107 2.44 3.24 18.22
CA TYR A 107 3.57 2.59 17.55
C TYR A 107 4.88 3.39 17.57
N GLY A 108 4.95 4.50 18.30
CA GLY A 108 6.18 5.30 18.45
C GLY A 108 6.61 6.10 17.21
N PHE A 109 5.72 6.35 16.25
CA PHE A 109 6.07 7.16 15.07
C PHE A 109 6.19 8.66 15.39
N PRO A 110 7.12 9.37 14.74
CA PRO A 110 7.20 10.83 14.85
C PRO A 110 5.90 11.49 14.40
N LEU A 111 5.47 12.54 15.11
CA LEU A 111 4.18 13.21 14.86
C LEU A 111 4.03 13.77 13.44
N ARG A 112 5.15 14.17 12.81
CA ARG A 112 5.20 14.71 11.44
C ARG A 112 5.47 13.65 10.37
N GLN A 113 5.69 12.39 10.76
CA GLN A 113 5.95 11.33 9.79
C GLN A 113 4.68 10.99 9.00
N PRO A 114 4.73 10.97 7.66
CA PRO A 114 3.60 10.55 6.85
C PRO A 114 3.38 9.03 6.98
N LEU A 115 2.12 8.62 7.17
CA LEU A 115 1.69 7.22 7.20
C LEU A 115 1.42 6.70 5.77
N CYS A 116 2.37 6.89 4.86
CA CYS A 116 2.26 6.41 3.48
C CYS A 116 3.58 5.86 2.97
N ALA A 117 3.51 5.14 1.86
CA ALA A 117 4.69 4.68 1.14
C ALA A 117 5.64 5.85 0.80
N LYS A 118 6.96 5.58 0.81
CA LYS A 118 7.99 6.59 0.54
C LYS A 118 7.81 7.20 -0.86
N SER A 119 7.52 6.38 -1.86
CA SER A 119 7.28 6.83 -3.24
C SER A 119 6.10 7.80 -3.35
N LEU A 120 5.02 7.57 -2.61
CA LEU A 120 3.85 8.46 -2.60
C LEU A 120 4.15 9.79 -1.91
N SER A 121 4.90 9.75 -0.79
CA SER A 121 5.37 10.96 -0.10
C SER A 121 6.26 11.82 -1.00
N GLU A 122 7.20 11.18 -1.69
CA GLU A 122 8.09 11.84 -2.65
C GLU A 122 7.33 12.41 -3.84
N ARG A 123 6.40 11.66 -4.43
CA ARG A 123 5.57 12.14 -5.54
C ARG A 123 4.74 13.36 -5.13
N ARG A 124 4.13 13.35 -3.95
CA ARG A 124 3.40 14.51 -3.42
C ARG A 124 4.31 15.70 -3.15
N LYS A 125 5.53 15.47 -2.62
CA LYS A 125 6.53 16.53 -2.42
C LYS A 125 6.98 17.15 -3.74
N LYS A 126 7.28 16.34 -4.77
CA LYS A 126 7.64 16.82 -6.11
C LYS A 126 6.52 17.63 -6.74
N ALA A 127 5.31 17.08 -6.75
CA ALA A 127 4.14 17.77 -7.29
C ALA A 127 3.79 19.07 -6.53
N GLY A 128 4.11 19.16 -5.24
CA GLY A 128 3.97 20.41 -4.47
C GLY A 128 5.02 21.46 -4.84
N LYS A 129 6.26 21.04 -5.12
CA LYS A 129 7.31 21.95 -5.61
C LYS A 129 6.99 22.48 -7.01
N GLU A 130 6.50 21.61 -7.90
CA GLU A 130 6.10 21.97 -9.27
C GLU A 130 4.95 22.96 -9.29
N ARG A 131 3.95 22.80 -8.42
CA ARG A 131 2.82 23.74 -8.31
C ARG A 131 3.18 25.08 -7.68
N GLY A 132 4.35 25.20 -7.06
CA GLY A 132 4.79 26.42 -6.38
C GLY A 132 4.03 26.71 -5.07
N VAL A 133 4.59 27.61 -4.27
CA VAL A 133 3.93 28.10 -3.05
C VAL A 133 2.96 29.21 -3.46
N PRO A 134 1.69 29.18 -3.05
CA PRO A 134 0.73 30.20 -3.44
C PRO A 134 1.12 31.57 -2.85
N ALA A 135 0.87 32.64 -3.59
CA ALA A 135 1.31 33.99 -3.25
C ALA A 135 0.86 34.44 -1.84
N ASN A 136 -0.34 34.04 -1.41
CA ASN A 136 -0.87 34.35 -0.08
C ASN A 136 -0.05 33.69 1.05
N LEU A 137 0.53 32.51 0.82
CA LEU A 137 1.41 31.84 1.78
C LEU A 137 2.76 32.54 1.88
N LEU A 138 3.31 33.04 0.77
CA LEU A 138 4.57 33.80 0.78
C LEU A 138 4.42 35.09 1.58
N LYS A 139 3.35 35.85 1.35
CA LYS A 139 3.00 37.06 2.12
C LYS A 139 2.86 36.74 3.63
N ALA A 140 2.17 35.67 3.97
CA ALA A 140 2.03 35.24 5.36
C ALA A 140 3.36 34.80 6.01
N ILE A 141 4.30 34.23 5.24
CA ILE A 141 5.64 33.86 5.72
C ILE A 141 6.47 35.12 5.99
N GLU A 142 6.41 36.12 5.10
CA GLU A 142 7.09 37.41 5.27
C GLU A 142 6.57 38.17 6.49
N GLU A 143 5.25 38.26 6.67
CA GLU A 143 4.63 38.88 7.84
C GLU A 143 5.04 38.17 9.14
N ARG A 144 5.13 36.84 9.14
CA ARG A 144 5.61 36.06 10.30
C ARG A 144 7.10 36.30 10.57
N LYS A 145 7.94 36.42 9.53
CA LYS A 145 9.37 36.79 9.67
C LYS A 145 9.54 38.19 10.26
N LEU A 146 8.75 39.16 9.79
CA LEU A 146 8.77 40.54 10.30
C LEU A 146 8.30 40.61 11.77
N LYS A 147 7.19 39.94 12.11
CA LYS A 147 6.69 39.86 13.50
C LYS A 147 7.65 39.09 14.43
N GLY A 148 8.26 38.01 13.95
CA GLY A 148 9.24 37.22 14.71
C GLY A 148 10.55 37.98 14.97
N SER A 149 11.04 38.73 13.99
CA SER A 149 12.25 39.57 14.14
C SER A 149 12.03 40.80 15.03
N ALA A 150 10.84 41.39 15.02
CA ALA A 150 10.45 42.46 15.94
C ALA A 150 10.38 41.96 17.40
N LYS A 151 9.79 40.79 17.63
CA LYS A 151 9.70 40.18 18.97
C LYS A 151 11.06 39.74 19.53
N GLY A 152 11.94 39.23 18.67
CA GLY A 152 13.33 38.90 19.03
C GLY A 152 14.20 40.12 19.35
N LYS A 153 13.99 41.27 18.68
CA LYS A 153 14.69 42.53 18.99
C LYS A 153 14.18 43.18 20.28
N ALA A 154 12.88 43.13 20.57
CA ALA A 154 12.32 43.66 21.82
C ALA A 154 12.79 42.89 23.07
N ALA A 155 12.87 41.55 22.99
CA ALA A 155 13.37 40.71 24.09
C ALA A 155 14.88 40.88 24.37
N LYS A 156 15.66 41.34 23.38
CA LYS A 156 17.11 41.58 23.52
C LYS A 156 17.46 42.98 24.01
N LYS A 157 16.49 43.89 24.07
CA LYS A 157 16.64 45.28 24.54
C LYS A 157 16.14 45.48 25.98
N ALA A 158 15.51 44.46 26.56
CA ALA A 158 14.99 44.42 27.93
C ALA A 158 15.84 43.54 28.88
N LYS A 159 17.04 43.16 28.45
CA LYS A 159 18.05 42.44 29.23
C LYS A 159 19.36 43.21 29.10
#